data_AF-A0A376Y6K4-F1
#
_entry.id   AF-A0A376Y6K4-F1
#
_cell.length_a   1.000
_cell.length_b   1.000
_cell.length_c   1.000
_cell.angle_alpha   90.00
_cell.angle_beta   90.00
_cell.angle_gamma   90.00
#
_symmetry.space_group_name_H-M   'P 1'
#
loop_
_entity.id
_entity.type
_entity.pdbx_description
1 polymer ?
#
loop_
_entity_poly.entity_id
_entity_poly.type
_entity_poly.pdbx_seq_one_letter_code
_entity_poly.pdbx_strand_id
1 'polypeptide(L)'
;MEGKADNVVLENGGRLDVLTGHTATNTRVDDGGTLDVRNGGTATTVSMGNGGVLLADSGAAVSGTRSDGKAFSIGGGQADALMLEKAVHSR
;
A
#
# COMPACT_ATOMS: atom_id res chain seq x y z
N MET A 1 -17.25 -13.33 -3.27
CA MET A 1 -16.41 -13.68 -2.11
C MET A 1 -15.67 -12.43 -1.72
N GLU A 2 -15.63 -12.06 -0.44
CA GLU A 2 -14.87 -10.91 0.04
C GLU A 2 -13.49 -11.39 0.50
N GLY A 3 -12.45 -11.16 -0.30
CA GLY A 3 -11.08 -11.48 0.08
C GLY A 3 -10.60 -10.57 1.21
N LYS A 4 -10.03 -11.17 2.26
CA LYS A 4 -9.44 -10.44 3.38
C LYS A 4 -8.02 -10.91 3.64
N ALA A 5 -7.09 -9.97 3.75
CA ALA A 5 -5.75 -10.17 4.26
C ALA A 5 -5.56 -9.32 5.52
N ASP A 6 -4.82 -9.84 6.51
CA ASP A 6 -4.53 -9.11 7.74
C ASP A 6 -3.11 -9.43 8.21
N ASN A 7 -2.42 -8.42 8.73
CA ASN A 7 -1.06 -8.52 9.28
C ASN A 7 -0.04 -9.13 8.29
N VAL A 8 -0.12 -8.68 7.03
CA VAL A 8 0.80 -9.10 5.97
C VAL A 8 2.09 -8.29 6.02
N VAL A 9 3.23 -8.97 5.90
CA VAL A 9 4.55 -8.34 5.73
C VAL A 9 5.03 -8.56 4.30
N LEU A 10 5.43 -7.49 3.63
CA LEU A 10 5.95 -7.49 2.27
C LEU A 10 7.39 -6.95 2.29
N GLU A 11 8.33 -7.81 1.92
CA GLU A 11 9.76 -7.51 1.86
C GLU A 11 10.42 -8.44 0.83
N ASN A 12 11.62 -8.12 0.37
CA ASN A 12 12.46 -9.00 -0.46
C ASN A 12 11.75 -9.55 -1.71
N GLY A 13 10.94 -8.73 -2.39
CA GLY A 13 10.17 -9.12 -3.57
C GLY A 13 8.74 -9.59 -3.27
N GLY A 14 8.33 -9.63 -1.99
CA GLY A 14 6.97 -9.94 -1.58
C GLY A 14 5.95 -8.97 -2.18
N ARG A 15 4.81 -9.50 -2.64
CA ARG A 15 3.76 -8.72 -3.30
C ARG A 15 2.36 -9.10 -2.81
N LEU A 16 1.52 -8.10 -2.58
CA LEU A 16 0.07 -8.28 -2.34
C LEU A 16 -0.74 -7.43 -3.33
N ASP A 17 -1.64 -8.08 -4.05
CA ASP A 17 -2.64 -7.43 -4.91
C ASP A 17 -3.99 -7.39 -4.17
N VAL A 18 -4.47 -6.19 -3.85
CA VAL A 18 -5.78 -5.96 -3.25
C VAL A 18 -6.77 -5.59 -4.34
N LEU A 19 -7.56 -6.56 -4.76
CA LEU A 19 -8.52 -6.43 -5.86
C LEU A 19 -9.82 -5.72 -5.42
N THR A 20 -10.66 -5.38 -6.38
CA THR A 20 -11.96 -4.75 -6.16
C THR A 20 -12.83 -5.55 -5.18
N GLY A 21 -13.33 -4.89 -4.14
CA GLY A 21 -14.14 -5.50 -3.09
C GLY A 21 -13.35 -6.33 -2.06
N HIS A 22 -12.02 -6.41 -2.20
CA HIS A 22 -11.15 -7.05 -1.21
C HIS A 22 -10.57 -6.02 -0.24
N THR A 23 -10.19 -6.50 0.95
CA THR A 23 -9.61 -5.68 2.01
C THR A 23 -8.28 -6.26 2.51
N ALA A 24 -7.28 -5.41 2.70
CA ALA A 24 -6.07 -5.71 3.45
C ALA A 24 -5.96 -4.79 4.67
N THR A 25 -5.66 -5.34 5.83
CA THR A 25 -5.43 -4.56 7.06
C THR A 25 -4.05 -4.84 7.63
N ASN A 26 -3.46 -3.85 8.32
CA ASN A 26 -2.19 -3.98 9.03
C ASN A 26 -1.05 -4.49 8.12
N THR A 27 -0.97 -3.96 6.89
CA THR A 27 0.05 -4.39 5.93
C THR A 27 1.32 -3.58 6.13
N ARG A 28 2.45 -4.26 6.33
CA ARG A 28 3.77 -3.65 6.39
C ARG A 28 4.49 -3.85 5.06
N VAL A 29 4.99 -2.77 4.46
CA VAL A 29 5.67 -2.77 3.16
C VAL A 29 7.07 -2.21 3.36
N ASP A 30 8.06 -3.09 3.50
CA ASP A 30 9.47 -2.74 3.67
C ASP A 30 10.23 -2.91 2.34
N ASP A 31 11.56 -2.88 2.41
CA ASP A 31 12.46 -2.88 1.26
C ASP A 31 12.18 -4.05 0.30
N GLY A 32 11.99 -3.72 -0.98
CA GLY A 32 11.63 -4.66 -2.03
C GLY A 32 10.20 -5.22 -1.97
N GLY A 33 9.39 -4.83 -0.98
CA GLY A 33 7.98 -5.18 -0.90
C GLY A 33 7.09 -4.32 -1.81
N THR A 34 6.01 -4.89 -2.34
CA THR A 34 5.03 -4.15 -3.15
C THR A 34 3.59 -4.41 -2.72
N LEU A 35 2.88 -3.35 -2.35
CA LEU A 35 1.43 -3.36 -2.17
C LEU A 35 0.78 -2.71 -3.39
N ASP A 36 -0.03 -3.46 -4.15
CA ASP A 36 -0.81 -2.95 -5.28
C ASP A 36 -2.31 -2.98 -4.94
N VAL A 37 -2.88 -1.79 -4.72
CA VAL A 37 -4.30 -1.61 -4.38
C VAL A 37 -5.03 -1.13 -5.62
N ARG A 38 -5.86 -2.01 -6.18
CA ARG A 38 -6.65 -1.72 -7.38
C ARG A 38 -7.86 -0.87 -7.05
N ASN A 39 -8.46 -0.28 -8.08
CA ASN A 39 -9.68 0.49 -7.95
C ASN A 39 -10.79 -0.34 -7.26
N GLY A 40 -11.41 0.24 -6.23
CA GLY A 40 -12.39 -0.43 -5.37
C GLY A 40 -11.80 -1.44 -4.37
N GLY A 41 -10.48 -1.59 -4.30
CA GLY A 41 -9.78 -2.29 -3.22
C GLY A 41 -9.55 -1.38 -2.02
N THR A 42 -9.48 -1.99 -0.83
CA THR A 42 -9.28 -1.26 0.44
C THR A 42 -8.05 -1.76 1.18
N ALA A 43 -7.13 -0.87 1.54
CA ALA A 43 -5.97 -1.17 2.38
C ALA A 43 -5.85 -0.16 3.54
N THR A 44 -6.01 -0.61 4.78
CA THR A 44 -5.93 0.29 5.94
C THR A 44 -4.84 -0.13 6.93
N THR A 45 -4.36 0.86 7.69
CA THR A 45 -3.21 0.68 8.61
C THR A 45 -1.97 0.18 7.85
N VAL A 46 -1.74 0.75 6.66
CA VAL A 46 -0.52 0.46 5.89
C VAL A 46 0.67 1.12 6.56
N SER A 47 1.74 0.36 6.81
CA SER A 47 3.01 0.87 7.32
C SER A 47 4.06 0.79 6.24
N MET A 48 4.45 1.94 5.67
CA MET A 48 5.48 2.01 4.64
C MET A 48 6.86 2.16 5.28
N GLY A 49 7.72 1.18 5.07
CA GLY A 49 9.15 1.25 5.33
C GLY A 49 9.92 1.88 4.17
N ASN A 50 11.22 2.11 4.39
CA ASN A 50 12.11 2.56 3.32
C ASN A 50 12.26 1.48 2.25
N GLY A 51 12.20 1.87 0.98
CA GLY A 51 12.32 0.94 -0.16
C GLY A 51 11.03 0.17 -0.50
N GLY A 52 9.97 0.29 0.32
CA GLY A 52 8.67 -0.28 0.03
C GLY A 52 7.93 0.49 -1.07
N VAL A 53 7.17 -0.24 -1.90
CA VAL A 53 6.43 0.32 -3.03
C VAL A 53 4.92 0.21 -2.79
N LEU A 54 4.23 1.33 -2.91
CA LEU A 54 2.77 1.40 -2.98
C LEU A 54 2.35 1.76 -4.41
N LEU A 55 1.57 0.88 -5.04
CA LEU A 55 0.86 1.16 -6.29
C LEU A 55 -0.63 1.30 -5.94
N ALA A 56 -1.22 2.44 -6.22
CA ALA A 56 -2.63 2.68 -5.95
C ALA A 56 -3.23 3.63 -6.98
N ASP A 57 -4.46 3.32 -7.40
CA ASP A 57 -5.28 4.22 -8.21
C ASP A 57 -6.10 5.18 -7.31
N SER A 58 -6.53 6.31 -7.87
CA SER A 58 -7.39 7.29 -7.18
C SER A 58 -8.75 6.74 -6.74
N GLY A 59 -9.21 5.63 -7.33
CA GLY A 59 -10.39 4.88 -6.90
C GLY A 59 -10.13 3.80 -5.86
N ALA A 60 -8.90 3.64 -5.36
CA ALA A 60 -8.60 2.81 -4.21
C ALA A 60 -8.88 3.56 -2.89
N ALA A 61 -9.11 2.81 -1.81
CA ALA A 61 -9.17 3.35 -0.46
C ALA A 61 -7.94 2.90 0.33
N VAL A 62 -6.96 3.79 0.53
CA VAL A 62 -5.72 3.49 1.22
C VAL A 62 -5.49 4.45 2.37
N SER A 63 -5.13 3.95 3.55
CA SER A 63 -4.70 4.78 4.68
C SER A 63 -3.55 4.14 5.45
N GLY A 64 -2.62 4.97 5.89
CA GLY A 64 -1.41 4.46 6.54
C GLY A 64 -0.44 5.53 6.98
N THR A 65 0.75 5.09 7.38
CA THR A 65 1.89 5.92 7.75
C THR A 65 3.05 5.70 6.81
N ARG A 66 3.73 6.79 6.47
CA ARG A 66 4.95 6.80 5.66
C ARG A 66 6.17 6.45 6.52
N SER A 67 7.32 6.26 5.87
CA SER A 67 8.59 5.93 6.55
C SER A 67 9.09 7.04 7.48
N ASP A 68 8.67 8.29 7.29
CA ASP A 68 8.93 9.42 8.20
C ASP A 68 7.92 9.51 9.37
N GLY A 69 7.01 8.52 9.49
CA GLY A 69 6.01 8.43 10.54
C GLY A 69 4.76 9.29 10.32
N LYS A 70 4.67 10.06 9.24
CA LYS A 70 3.48 10.89 8.97
C LYS A 70 2.39 10.09 8.27
N ALA A 71 1.14 10.44 8.54
CA ALA A 71 0.00 9.81 7.89
C ALA A 71 -0.08 10.18 6.39
N PHE A 72 -0.70 9.31 5.60
CA PHE A 72 -1.12 9.56 4.23
C PHE A 72 -2.47 8.90 3.96
N SER A 73 -3.18 9.35 2.92
CA SER A 73 -4.42 8.70 2.48
C SER A 73 -4.67 8.83 0.99
N ILE A 74 -5.40 7.85 0.44
CA ILE A 74 -5.97 7.85 -0.90
C ILE A 74 -7.43 7.41 -0.75
N GLY A 75 -8.37 8.17 -1.30
CA GLY A 75 -9.78 7.80 -1.26
C GLY A 75 -10.67 8.88 -1.86
N GLY A 76 -11.82 8.46 -2.40
CA GLY A 76 -12.79 9.38 -2.99
C GLY A 76 -12.24 10.22 -4.16
N GLY A 77 -11.26 9.67 -4.90
CA GLY A 77 -10.59 10.39 -5.99
C GLY A 77 -9.54 11.41 -5.53
N GLN A 78 -9.23 11.47 -4.23
CA GLN A 78 -8.23 12.37 -3.65
C GLN A 78 -7.05 11.59 -3.09
N ALA A 79 -5.87 12.21 -3.13
CA ALA A 79 -4.68 11.71 -2.47
C ALA A 79 -4.08 12.83 -1.62
N ASP A 80 -3.78 12.51 -0.36
CA ASP A 80 -3.22 13.45 0.60
C ASP A 80 -1.90 12.94 1.19
N ALA A 81 -0.94 13.85 1.31
CA ALA A 81 0.37 13.61 1.92
C ALA A 81 1.15 12.39 1.38
N LEU A 82 1.01 12.07 0.08
CA LEU A 82 1.83 11.04 -0.55
C LEU A 82 3.31 11.44 -0.59
N MET A 83 4.19 10.50 -0.23
CA MET A 83 5.61 10.57 -0.58
C MET A 83 5.87 9.62 -1.74
N LEU A 84 6.48 10.14 -2.80
CA LEU A 84 6.89 9.38 -3.97
C LEU A 84 8.41 9.22 -3.93
N GLU A 85 8.86 8.08 -3.44
CA GLU A 85 10.28 7.70 -3.44
C GLU A 85 10.67 7.07 -4.78
N LYS A 86 11.97 7.12 -5.12
CA LYS A 86 12.45 6.45 -6.33
C LYS A 86 12.27 4.93 -6.20
N ALA A 87 11.63 4.31 -7.18
CA ALA A 87 11.68 2.85 -7.32
C ALA A 87 13.13 2.43 -7.61
N VAL A 88 13.76 1.71 -6.68
CA VAL A 88 15.09 1.15 -6.90
C VAL A 88 14.94 -0.10 -7.77
N HIS A 89 15.11 0.05 -9.09
CA HIS A 89 15.46 -1.07 -9.94
C HIS A 89 16.99 -1.15 -10.00
N SER A 90 17.60 -2.01 -9.18
CA SER A 90 18.97 -2.46 -9.45
C SER A 90 18.95 -3.31 -10.73
N ARG A 91 19.75 -2.91 -11.71
CA ARG A 91 20.00 -3.67 -12.96
C ARG A 91 20.63 -5.02 -12.67
#